data_AF-A0A3M1TCU4-F1
#
_entry.id   AF-A0A3M1TCU4-F1
#
_cell.length_a   1.000
_cell.length_b   1.000
_cell.length_c   1.000
_cell.angle_alpha   90.00
_cell.angle_beta   90.00
_cell.angle_gamma   90.00
#
_symmetry.space_group_name_H-M   'P 1'
#
loop_
_entity.id
_entity.type
_entity.pdbx_description
1 polymer ?
#
loop_
_entity_poly.entity_id
_entity_poly.type
_entity_poly.pdbx_seq_one_letter_code
_entity_poly.pdbx_strand_id
1 'polypeptide(L)' 'IVQLPGSSSGRYVKVGDLIADGRVRVKRVEGIQSSSPIVILEEEGVEYARGVGDLPAIAMEEPDRG' A
#
# COMPACT_ATOMS: atom_id res chain seq x y z
N ILE A 1 -12.26 13.74 7.52
CA ILE A 1 -12.86 13.10 6.32
C ILE A 1 -12.03 13.57 5.15
N VAL A 2 -11.38 12.67 4.41
CA VAL A 2 -10.66 13.02 3.18
C VAL A 2 -11.06 12.02 2.10
N GLN A 3 -11.53 12.55 0.97
CA GLN A 3 -12.04 11.83 -0.18
C GLN A 3 -11.20 12.24 -1.40
N LEU A 4 -10.83 11.27 -2.24
CA LEU A 4 -10.00 11.49 -3.43
C LEU A 4 -10.88 11.55 -4.70
N PRO A 5 -10.67 12.52 -5.60
CA PRO A 5 -11.28 12.49 -6.93
C PRO A 5 -10.31 11.87 -7.95
N GLY A 6 -10.75 10.85 -8.71
CA GLY A 6 -10.13 10.50 -9.99
C GLY A 6 -9.84 9.02 -10.32
N SER A 7 -9.76 8.11 -9.35
CA SER A 7 -9.52 6.67 -9.61
C SER A 7 -10.48 5.79 -8.80
N SER A 8 -11.16 4.89 -9.52
CA SER A 8 -12.21 4.00 -9.05
C SER A 8 -11.73 3.08 -7.92
N SER A 9 -12.25 3.35 -6.73
CA SER A 9 -12.04 2.65 -5.46
C SER A 9 -10.60 2.67 -4.91
N GLY A 10 -10.24 3.77 -4.26
CA GLY A 10 -9.40 3.65 -3.07
C GLY A 10 -10.03 2.61 -2.15
N ARG A 11 -9.40 1.44 -2.01
CA ARG A 11 -9.97 0.32 -1.27
C ARG A 11 -9.57 0.48 0.20
N TYR A 12 -10.59 0.59 1.06
CA TYR A 12 -10.38 0.53 2.49
C TYR A 12 -9.92 -0.89 2.85
N VAL A 13 -8.76 -0.98 3.49
CA VAL A 13 -8.21 -2.24 3.99
C VAL A 13 -8.05 -2.15 5.51
N LYS A 14 -8.26 -3.27 6.19
CA LYS A 14 -8.13 -3.44 7.63
C LYS A 14 -7.05 -4.48 7.92
N VAL A 15 -6.51 -4.43 9.13
CA VAL A 15 -5.60 -5.48 9.60
C VAL A 15 -6.30 -6.83 9.56
N GLY A 16 -5.65 -7.82 8.96
CA GLY A 16 -6.20 -9.14 8.69
C GLY A 16 -6.82 -9.32 7.31
N ASP A 17 -7.07 -8.23 6.56
CA ASP A 17 -7.59 -8.35 5.20
C ASP A 17 -6.59 -9.04 4.27
N LEU A 18 -7.15 -9.79 3.34
CA LEU A 18 -6.43 -10.40 2.24
C LEU A 18 -6.67 -9.60 0.96
N ILE A 19 -5.58 -9.25 0.29
CA ILE A 19 -5.57 -8.51 -0.98
C ILE A 19 -4.76 -9.29 -2.02
N ALA A 20 -4.71 -8.78 -3.26
CA ALA A 20 -4.01 -9.43 -4.38
C ALA A 20 -4.44 -10.91 -4.57
N ASP A 21 -5.75 -11.14 -4.60
CA ASP A 21 -6.37 -12.48 -4.72
C ASP A 21 -6.02 -13.45 -3.59
N GLY A 22 -5.73 -12.93 -2.40
CA GLY A 22 -5.46 -13.75 -1.22
C GLY A 22 -3.99 -14.02 -0.96
N ARG A 23 -3.09 -13.53 -1.82
CA ARG A 23 -1.64 -13.73 -1.68
C ARG A 23 -1.00 -12.81 -0.64
N VAL A 24 -1.57 -11.62 -0.46
CA VAL A 24 -1.03 -10.60 0.42
C VAL A 24 -1.97 -10.38 1.60
N ARG A 25 -1.43 -10.39 2.81
CA ARG A 25 -2.15 -10.10 4.04
C ARG A 25 -1.76 -8.75 4.60
N VAL A 26 -2.73 -7.97 5.03
CA VAL A 26 -2.48 -6.77 5.85
C VAL A 26 -2.15 -7.22 7.27
N LYS A 27 -0.88 -7.13 7.66
CA LYS A 27 -0.40 -7.65 8.95
C LYS A 27 -0.60 -6.65 10.09
N ARG A 28 -0.31 -5.37 9.84
CA ARG A 28 -0.49 -4.28 10.82
C ARG A 28 -0.40 -2.92 10.14
N VAL A 29 -0.81 -1.88 10.86
CA VAL A 29 -0.67 -0.48 10.44
C VAL A 29 0.07 0.27 11.55
N GLU A 30 1.18 0.90 11.19
CA GLU A 30 2.02 1.70 12.05
C GLU A 30 1.78 3.19 11.81
N GLY A 31 2.12 4.03 12.78
CA GLY A 31 2.05 5.49 12.61
C GLY A 31 0.63 6.00 12.40
N ILE A 32 -0.39 5.33 12.93
CA ILE A 32 -1.81 5.74 12.81
C ILE A 32 -2.04 7.16 13.37
N GLN A 33 -1.24 7.57 14.37
CA GLN A 33 -1.29 8.92 14.95
C GLN A 33 -0.42 9.94 14.20
N SER A 34 0.34 9.49 13.20
CA SER A 34 1.18 10.32 12.34
C SER A 34 0.41 10.65 11.06
N SER A 35 0.73 11.79 10.43
CA SER A 35 0.13 12.18 9.14
C SER A 35 0.48 11.23 7.99
N SER A 36 1.43 10.30 8.20
CA SER A 36 1.92 9.35 7.20
C SER A 36 1.89 7.93 7.77
N PRO A 37 0.71 7.27 7.81
CA PRO A 37 0.63 5.89 8.30
C PRO A 37 1.31 4.94 7.32
N ILE A 38 1.90 3.88 7.88
CA ILE A 38 2.60 2.83 7.13
C ILE A 38 1.85 1.52 7.32
N VAL A 39 1.46 0.90 6.22
CA VAL A 39 0.86 -0.43 6.20
C VAL A 39 1.98 -1.46 6.08
N ILE A 40 1.98 -2.43 6.98
CA ILE A 40 2.85 -3.61 6.89
C ILE A 40 2.03 -4.74 6.29
N LEU A 41 2.49 -5.21 5.13
CA LEU A 41 1.92 -6.30 4.36
C LEU A 41 2.78 -7.55 4.53
N GLU A 42 2.18 -8.72 4.43
CA GLU A 42 2.87 -10.01 4.43
C GLU A 42 2.52 -10.76 3.15
N GLU A 43 3.54 -11.22 2.43
CA GLU A 43 3.42 -12.06 1.24
C GLU A 43 4.38 -13.23 1.39
N GLU A 44 3.85 -14.46 1.39
CA GLU A 44 4.65 -15.70 1.55
C GLU A 44 5.61 -15.70 2.76
N GLY A 45 5.26 -14.97 3.83
CA GLY A 45 6.07 -14.83 5.05
C GLY A 45 7.09 -13.68 5.03
N VAL A 46 7.17 -12.92 3.94
CA VAL A 46 8.00 -11.71 3.81
C VAL A 46 7.19 -10.46 4.12
N GLU A 47 7.76 -9.54 4.89
CA GLU A 47 7.10 -8.29 5.29
C GLU A 47 7.47 -7.12 4.38
N TYR A 48 6.47 -6.38 3.92
CA TYR A 48 6.62 -5.20 3.07
C TYR A 48 5.96 -3.98 3.73
N ALA A 49 6.71 -2.89 3.87
CA ALA A 49 6.20 -1.61 4.38
C ALA A 49 5.77 -0.71 3.21
N ARG A 50 4.54 -0.19 3.25
CA ARG A 50 3.97 0.72 2.25
C ARG A 50 3.34 1.93 2.93
N GLY A 51 3.69 3.14 2.50
CA GLY A 51 2.96 4.34 2.93
C GLY A 51 1.51 4.34 2.43
N VAL A 52 0.57 4.78 3.25
CA VAL A 52 -0.82 4.97 2.79
C VAL A 52 -0.88 6.14 1.83
N GLY A 53 -1.46 5.93 0.65
CA GLY A 53 -1.54 6.96 -0.40
C GLY A 53 -0.25 7.13 -1.20
N ASP A 54 0.81 6.38 -0.85
CA ASP A 54 1.98 6.24 -1.71
C ASP A 54 1.52 5.52 -2.97
N LEU A 55 1.59 6.22 -4.10
CA LEU A 55 1.38 5.56 -5.39
C LEU A 55 2.38 4.41 -5.46
N PRO A 56 2.02 3.27 -6.08
CA PRO A 56 3.05 2.32 -6.43
C PRO A 56 4.15 3.12 -7.13
N ALA A 57 5.37 3.06 -6.60
CA ALA A 57 6.54 3.35 -7.40
C ALA A 57 6.41 2.42 -8.60
N ILE A 58 5.71 2.89 -9.64
CA ILE A 58 6.05 2.56 -11.00
C ILE A 58 7.55 2.74 -10.97
N ALA A 59 8.28 1.64 -11.11
CA ALA A 59 9.66 1.76 -11.50
C ALA A 59 9.59 2.70 -12.69
N MET A 60 10.01 3.95 -12.49
CA MET A 60 10.30 4.84 -13.57
C MET A 60 11.44 4.08 -14.22
N GLU A 61 11.11 3.22 -15.18
CA GLU A 61 12.06 2.61 -16.07
C GLU A 61 12.75 3.84 -16.66
N GLU A 62 13.91 4.18 -16.08
CA GLU A 62 14.75 5.23 -16.61
C GLU A 62 14.98 4.81 -18.05
N PRO A 63 14.42 5.53 -19.04
CA PRO A 63 14.63 5.13 -20.41
C PRO A 63 16.11 5.29 -20.63
N ASP A 64 16.77 4.16 -20.79
CA ASP A 64 18.17 3.97 -21.16
C ASP A 64 18.60 5.14 -22.06
N ARG A 65 19.23 6.16 -21.46
CA ARG A 65 19.67 7.34 -22.19
C ARG A 65 21.03 6.97 -22.77
N GLY A 66 20.98 6.36 -23.95
CA GLY A 66 22.13 6.04 -24.79
C GLY A 66 22.98 7.25 -25.16
#